data_AF-A0A9D5SXY4-F1
#
_entry.id   AF-A0A9D5SXY4-F1
#
_cell.length_a   1.000
_cell.length_b   1.000
_cell.length_c   1.000
_cell.angle_alpha   90.00
_cell.angle_beta   90.00
_cell.angle_gamma   90.00
#
_symmetry.space_group_name_H-M   'P 1'
#
loop_
_entity.id
_entity.type
_entity.pdbx_description
1 polymer ?
#
loop_
_entity_poly.entity_id
_entity_poly.type
_entity_poly.pdbx_seq_one_letter_code
_entity_poly.pdbx_strand_id
1 'polypeptide(L)'
;MKAFNKAYLWAADMKYHMAIYTVAAVFVKSIFNLIVGKSFVETLSMFQMLLVSLVFACAESILFPQGKEWGVTGWRVAVWAVLANVLYIGGAIVFGWFPGISTLYGILFIAIMECGLFAMWYVLWLKNKHDDQRLNCKLKKLQNN
;
A
#
# COMPACT_ATOMS: atom_id res chain seq x y z
N MET A 1 21.19 -21.42 -1.03
CA MET A 1 20.47 -21.05 -2.27
C MET A 1 18.98 -20.76 -2.03
N LYS A 2 18.18 -21.67 -1.43
CA LYS A 2 16.74 -21.43 -1.18
C LYS A 2 16.43 -20.19 -0.32
N ALA A 3 17.19 -19.95 0.75
CA ALA A 3 17.00 -18.78 1.63
C ALA A 3 17.34 -17.46 0.92
N PHE A 4 18.42 -17.44 0.12
CA PHE A 4 18.82 -16.27 -0.67
C PHE A 4 17.77 -15.93 -1.74
N ASN A 5 17.27 -16.93 -2.48
CA ASN A 5 16.21 -16.71 -3.47
C ASN A 5 14.91 -16.22 -2.81
N LYS A 6 14.56 -16.74 -1.63
CA LYS A 6 13.39 -16.28 -0.87
C LYS A 6 13.55 -14.82 -0.41
N ALA A 7 14.73 -14.46 0.10
CA ALA A 7 15.03 -13.09 0.49
C ALA A 7 15.03 -12.13 -0.71
N TYR A 8 15.54 -12.58 -1.86
CA TYR A 8 15.54 -11.79 -3.09
C TYR A 8 14.12 -11.54 -3.62
N LEU A 9 13.27 -12.57 -3.66
CA LEU A 9 11.86 -12.44 -4.05
C LEU A 9 11.07 -11.54 -3.09
N TRP A 10 11.32 -11.67 -1.79
CA TRP A 10 10.74 -10.76 -0.79
C TRP A 10 11.17 -9.31 -1.02
N ALA A 11 12.47 -9.07 -1.24
CA ALA A 11 12.98 -7.73 -1.49
C ALA A 11 12.45 -7.13 -2.79
N ALA A 12 12.25 -7.93 -3.84
CA ALA A 12 11.68 -7.49 -5.10
C ALA A 12 10.21 -7.05 -4.95
N ASP A 13 9.42 -7.85 -4.24
CA ASP A 13 8.01 -7.57 -3.98
C ASP A 13 7.83 -6.37 -3.05
N MET A 14 8.65 -6.27 -2.00
CA MET A 14 8.66 -5.12 -1.09
C MET A 14 8.98 -3.81 -1.82
N LYS A 15 9.97 -3.83 -2.73
CA LYS A 15 10.31 -2.65 -3.54
C LYS A 15 9.15 -2.22 -4.43
N TYR A 16 8.39 -3.18 -4.96
CA TYR A 16 7.24 -2.89 -5.81
C TYR A 16 6.12 -2.21 -5.02
N HIS A 17 5.75 -2.74 -3.85
CA HIS A 17 4.75 -2.14 -2.96
C HIS A 17 5.19 -0.75 -2.48
N MET A 18 6.44 -0.62 -2.01
CA MET A 18 7.05 0.66 -1.62
C MET A 18 6.95 1.70 -2.75
N ALA A 19 7.28 1.31 -3.98
CA ALA A 19 7.24 2.22 -5.13
C ALA A 19 5.81 2.69 -5.43
N ILE A 20 4.83 1.79 -5.45
CA ILE A 20 3.42 2.13 -5.67
C ILE A 20 2.95 3.14 -4.62
N TYR A 21 3.24 2.87 -3.35
CA TYR A 21 2.85 3.74 -2.25
C TYR A 21 3.55 5.10 -2.27
N THR A 22 4.84 5.14 -2.62
CA THR A 22 5.57 6.40 -2.79
C THR A 22 4.96 7.23 -3.92
N VAL A 23 4.72 6.61 -5.08
CA VAL A 23 4.15 7.29 -6.25
C VAL A 23 2.75 7.81 -5.93
N ALA A 24 1.92 7.03 -5.26
CA ALA A 24 0.59 7.46 -4.82
C ALA A 24 0.67 8.67 -3.88
N ALA A 25 1.54 8.63 -2.87
CA ALA A 25 1.71 9.73 -1.91
C ALA A 25 2.21 11.01 -2.59
N VAL A 26 3.20 10.88 -3.48
CA VAL A 26 3.74 12.01 -4.26
C VAL A 26 2.67 12.58 -5.19
N PHE A 27 1.89 11.73 -5.86
CA PHE A 27 0.81 12.16 -6.75
C PHE A 27 -0.24 12.97 -6.00
N VAL A 28 -0.70 12.47 -4.85
CA VAL A 28 -1.65 13.18 -3.99
C VAL A 28 -1.06 14.52 -3.52
N LYS A 29 0.20 14.54 -3.05
CA LYS A 29 0.87 15.79 -2.68
C LYS A 29 1.00 16.78 -3.82
N SER A 30 1.24 16.28 -5.03
CA SER A 30 1.35 17.12 -6.23
C SER A 30 0.01 17.79 -6.55
N ILE A 31 -1.10 17.05 -6.45
CA ILE A 31 -2.46 17.61 -6.60
C ILE A 31 -2.71 18.72 -5.57
N PHE A 32 -2.41 18.46 -4.29
CA PHE A 32 -2.61 19.47 -3.25
C PHE A 32 -1.72 20.70 -3.44
N ASN A 33 -0.46 20.51 -3.83
CA ASN A 33 0.43 21.62 -4.14
C ASN A 33 -0.10 22.46 -5.30
N LEU A 34 -0.63 21.83 -6.36
CA LEU A 34 -1.26 22.55 -7.48
C LEU A 34 -2.47 23.37 -7.04
N ILE A 35 -3.31 22.84 -6.16
CA ILE A 35 -4.47 23.58 -5.59
C ILE A 35 -4.01 24.80 -4.78
N VAL A 36 -2.89 24.68 -4.05
CA VAL A 36 -2.28 25.77 -3.27
C VAL A 36 -1.45 26.73 -4.17
N GLY A 37 -1.34 26.45 -5.47
CA GLY A 37 -0.57 27.26 -6.42
C GLY A 37 0.93 27.01 -6.41
N LYS A 38 1.40 25.94 -5.76
CA LYS A 38 2.81 25.49 -5.77
C LYS A 38 3.01 24.48 -6.89
N SER A 39 3.94 24.75 -7.80
CA SER A 39 4.26 23.86 -8.93
C SER A 39 5.39 22.86 -8.64
N PHE A 40 5.92 22.84 -7.41
CA PHE A 40 7.02 21.96 -7.04
C PHE A 40 6.69 21.13 -5.81
N VAL A 41 7.32 19.97 -5.69
CA VAL A 41 7.33 19.14 -4.48
C VAL A 41 8.75 19.16 -3.94
N GLU A 42 8.91 19.52 -2.68
CA GLU A 42 10.24 19.54 -2.06
C GLU A 42 10.86 18.14 -2.04
N THR A 43 12.14 18.05 -2.43
CA THR A 43 12.89 16.79 -2.46
C THR A 43 12.90 16.10 -1.10
N LEU A 44 13.01 16.87 -0.02
CA LEU A 44 12.96 16.34 1.35
C LEU A 44 11.62 15.67 1.66
N SER A 45 10.51 16.27 1.22
CA SER A 45 9.18 15.67 1.37
C SER A 45 9.05 14.36 0.60
N MET A 46 9.59 14.28 -0.63
CA MET A 46 9.59 13.04 -1.42
C MET A 46 10.40 11.94 -0.73
N PHE A 47 11.56 12.29 -0.15
CA PHE A 47 12.39 11.34 0.58
C PHE A 47 11.69 10.81 1.84
N GLN A 48 11.03 11.70 2.60
CA GLN A 48 10.23 11.29 3.76
C GLN A 48 9.07 10.38 3.36
N MET A 49 8.35 10.68 2.28
CA MET A 49 7.29 9.83 1.75
C MET A 49 7.79 8.45 1.34
N LEU A 50 8.98 8.38 0.74
CA LEU A 50 9.63 7.12 0.41
C LEU A 50 9.94 6.33 1.68
N LEU A 51 10.53 6.95 2.71
CA LEU A 51 10.81 6.27 3.98
C LEU A 51 9.54 5.76 4.68
N VAL A 52 8.49 6.57 4.73
CA VAL A 52 7.19 6.17 5.31
C VAL A 52 6.61 4.98 4.54
N SER A 53 6.66 5.02 3.20
CA SER A 53 6.19 3.92 2.35
C SER A 53 7.03 2.65 2.49
N LEU A 54 8.34 2.79 2.75
CA LEU A 54 9.24 1.65 3.00
C LEU A 54 8.88 0.97 4.32
N VAL A 55 8.68 1.75 5.38
CA VAL A 55 8.23 1.23 6.68
C VAL A 55 6.87 0.54 6.53
N PHE A 56 5.96 1.14 5.78
CA PHE A 56 4.65 0.55 5.52
C PHE A 56 4.74 -0.76 4.72
N ALA A 57 5.51 -0.80 3.63
CA ALA A 57 5.70 -2.01 2.82
C ALA A 57 6.39 -3.14 3.62
N CYS A 58 7.35 -2.80 4.49
CA CYS A 58 7.94 -3.75 5.44
C CYS A 58 6.87 -4.34 6.37
N ALA A 59 6.04 -3.49 6.99
CA ALA A 59 4.96 -3.92 7.88
C ALA A 59 3.91 -4.77 7.14
N GLU A 60 3.52 -4.37 5.93
CA GLU A 60 2.63 -5.13 5.06
C GLU A 60 3.18 -6.52 4.76
N SER A 61 4.48 -6.63 4.44
CA SER A 61 5.11 -7.93 4.15
C SER A 61 5.11 -8.89 5.35
N ILE A 62 5.08 -8.35 6.59
CA ILE A 62 4.95 -9.14 7.82
C ILE A 62 3.50 -9.58 8.03
N LEU A 63 2.54 -8.69 7.76
CA LEU A 63 1.10 -8.99 7.84
C LEU A 63 0.64 -10.01 6.78
N PHE A 64 1.23 -9.96 5.58
CA PHE A 64 0.90 -10.81 4.43
C PHE A 64 2.14 -11.56 3.91
N PRO A 65 2.63 -12.58 4.63
CA PRO A 65 3.81 -13.32 4.21
C PRO A 65 3.56 -14.11 2.92
N GLN A 66 4.47 -13.99 1.96
CA GLN A 66 4.41 -14.69 0.67
C GLN A 66 4.24 -16.22 0.85
N GLY A 67 3.20 -16.78 0.22
CA GLY A 67 2.99 -18.22 0.08
C GLY A 67 2.20 -18.90 1.20
N LYS A 68 1.70 -18.18 2.20
CA LYS A 68 0.59 -18.67 3.03
C LYS A 68 -0.71 -18.08 2.50
N GLU A 69 -1.74 -18.92 2.45
CA GLU A 69 -3.08 -18.55 2.01
C GLU A 69 -3.38 -17.13 2.43
N TRP A 70 -3.64 -16.29 1.45
CA TRP A 70 -4.32 -15.02 1.64
C TRP A 70 -5.78 -15.31 2.05
N GLY A 71 -5.97 -16.14 3.10
CA GLY A 71 -7.21 -16.18 3.83
C GLY A 71 -7.39 -14.78 4.39
N VAL A 72 -8.27 -14.02 3.74
CA VAL A 72 -8.64 -12.63 4.01
C VAL A 72 -9.16 -12.56 5.45
N THR A 73 -8.24 -12.61 6.40
CA THR A 73 -8.60 -12.59 7.80
C THR A 73 -8.87 -11.12 8.07
N GLY A 74 -10.15 -10.76 8.20
CA GLY A 74 -10.59 -9.36 8.23
C GLY A 74 -9.80 -8.50 9.23
N TRP A 75 -9.33 -9.08 10.34
CA TRP A 75 -8.48 -8.39 11.31
C TRP A 75 -7.12 -7.95 10.74
N ARG A 76 -6.48 -8.73 9.86
CA ARG A 76 -5.18 -8.35 9.25
C ARG A 76 -5.35 -7.20 8.27
N VAL A 77 -6.43 -7.21 7.50
CA VAL A 77 -6.81 -6.10 6.63
C VAL A 77 -7.11 -4.86 7.46
N ALA A 78 -7.84 -4.99 8.57
CA ALA A 78 -8.11 -3.89 9.48
C ALA A 78 -6.83 -3.31 10.08
N VAL A 79 -5.91 -4.16 10.57
CA VAL A 79 -4.61 -3.72 11.09
C VAL A 79 -3.79 -3.04 10.01
N TRP A 80 -3.77 -3.58 8.79
CA TRP A 80 -3.08 -2.95 7.64
C TRP A 80 -3.64 -1.57 7.31
N ALA A 81 -4.98 -1.42 7.25
CA ALA A 81 -5.63 -0.14 6.97
C ALA A 81 -5.40 0.89 8.09
N VAL A 82 -5.44 0.46 9.35
CA VAL A 82 -5.12 1.32 10.50
C VAL A 82 -3.66 1.75 10.44
N LEU A 83 -2.75 0.84 10.14
CA LEU A 83 -1.31 1.12 10.09
C LEU A 83 -0.97 2.08 8.94
N ALA A 84 -1.65 1.95 7.80
CA ALA A 84 -1.55 2.92 6.70
C ALA A 84 -1.98 4.32 7.16
N ASN A 85 -3.17 4.44 7.74
CA ASN A 85 -3.70 5.71 8.22
C ASN A 85 -2.77 6.35 9.26
N VAL A 86 -2.30 5.58 10.25
CA VAL A 86 -1.37 6.06 11.28
C VAL A 86 -0.06 6.56 10.67
N LEU A 87 0.52 5.84 9.72
CA LEU A 87 1.80 6.21 9.11
C LEU A 87 1.68 7.43 8.18
N TYR A 88 0.65 7.50 7.35
CA TYR A 88 0.50 8.60 6.38
C TYR A 88 -0.08 9.86 7.01
N ILE A 89 -1.07 9.75 7.91
CA ILE A 89 -1.61 10.90 8.66
C ILE A 89 -0.56 11.38 9.67
N GLY A 90 0.04 10.47 10.42
CA GLY A 90 1.10 10.79 11.37
C GLY A 90 2.31 11.42 10.67
N GLY A 91 2.74 10.85 9.54
CA GLY A 91 3.80 11.42 8.71
C GLY A 91 3.44 12.82 8.19
N ALA A 92 2.21 13.01 7.70
CA ALA A 92 1.77 14.32 7.24
C ALA A 92 1.78 15.39 8.34
N ILE A 93 1.42 15.04 9.57
CA ILE A 93 1.44 15.94 10.73
C ILE A 93 2.87 16.22 11.18
N VAL A 94 3.68 15.17 11.43
CA VAL A 94 5.04 15.29 11.98
C VAL A 94 5.97 16.04 11.03
N PHE A 95 5.87 15.76 9.74
CA PHE A 95 6.72 16.38 8.73
C PHE A 95 6.09 17.62 8.09
N GLY A 96 4.87 18.00 8.49
CA GLY A 96 4.18 19.17 7.95
C GLY A 96 4.02 19.10 6.43
N TRP A 97 3.66 17.93 5.87
CA TRP A 97 3.61 17.75 4.43
C TRP A 97 2.63 18.67 3.70
N PHE A 98 1.66 19.21 4.43
CA PHE A 98 0.60 20.05 3.91
C PHE A 98 0.48 21.37 4.70
N PRO A 99 1.42 22.31 4.53
CA PRO A 99 1.37 23.58 5.23
C PRO A 99 0.28 24.48 4.63
N GLY A 100 -0.59 25.03 5.48
CA GLY A 100 -1.63 25.99 5.07
C GLY A 100 -2.93 25.38 4.54
N ILE A 101 -3.14 24.07 4.75
CA ILE A 101 -4.37 23.39 4.33
C ILE A 101 -5.52 23.69 5.32
N SER A 102 -6.63 24.21 4.79
CA SER A 102 -7.91 24.29 5.50
C SER A 102 -8.42 22.87 5.86
N THR A 103 -9.12 22.72 6.98
CA THR A 103 -9.65 21.44 7.50
C THR A 103 -10.38 20.61 6.43
N LEU A 104 -10.99 21.27 5.46
CA LEU A 104 -11.71 20.66 4.34
C LEU A 104 -10.79 19.85 3.40
N TYR A 105 -9.57 20.31 3.11
CA TYR A 105 -8.63 19.54 2.28
C TYR A 105 -7.96 18.40 3.06
N GLY A 106 -7.91 18.49 4.39
CA GLY A 106 -7.53 17.35 5.24
C GLY A 106 -8.52 16.20 5.14
N ILE A 107 -9.83 16.50 5.12
CA ILE A 107 -10.89 15.50 4.89
C ILE A 107 -10.76 14.89 3.48
N LEU A 108 -10.48 15.72 2.46
CA LEU A 108 -10.25 15.22 1.10
C LEU A 108 -9.04 14.28 1.03
N PHE A 109 -7.95 14.58 1.75
CA PHE A 109 -6.78 13.70 1.81
C PHE A 109 -7.11 12.33 2.41
N ILE A 110 -7.84 12.32 3.54
CA ILE A 110 -8.29 11.07 4.18
C ILE A 110 -9.21 10.30 3.23
N ALA A 111 -10.15 10.97 2.56
CA ALA A 111 -11.05 10.31 1.60
C ALA A 111 -10.30 9.66 0.43
N ILE A 112 -9.30 10.33 -0.14
CA ILE A 112 -8.47 9.77 -1.22
C ILE A 112 -7.67 8.56 -0.73
N MET A 113 -7.11 8.65 0.48
CA MET A 113 -6.39 7.54 1.12
C MET A 113 -7.30 6.32 1.33
N GLU A 114 -8.49 6.52 1.90
CA GLU A 114 -9.47 5.45 2.13
C GLU A 114 -9.91 4.80 0.80
N CYS A 115 -10.13 5.60 -0.25
CA CYS A 115 -10.39 5.08 -1.59
C CYS A 115 -9.21 4.25 -2.13
N GLY A 116 -7.97 4.68 -1.91
CA GLY A 116 -6.77 3.93 -2.31
C GLY A 116 -6.63 2.61 -1.56
N LEU A 117 -6.87 2.61 -0.25
CA LEU A 117 -6.91 1.43 0.60
C LEU A 117 -7.99 0.44 0.15
N PHE A 118 -9.18 0.95 -0.15
CA PHE A 118 -10.29 0.15 -0.66
C PHE A 118 -9.98 -0.46 -2.02
N ALA A 119 -9.40 0.31 -2.95
CA ALA A 119 -9.00 -0.19 -4.27
C ALA A 119 -7.94 -1.29 -4.16
N MET A 120 -6.93 -1.11 -3.30
CA MET A 120 -5.90 -2.12 -3.05
C MET A 120 -6.53 -3.39 -2.46
N TRP A 121 -7.38 -3.26 -1.44
CA TRP A 121 -8.12 -4.39 -0.86
C TRP A 121 -8.97 -5.13 -1.90
N TYR A 122 -9.65 -4.40 -2.78
CA TYR A 122 -10.46 -4.98 -3.85
C TYR A 122 -9.62 -5.78 -4.85
N VAL A 123 -8.46 -5.26 -5.24
CA VAL A 123 -7.48 -5.99 -6.07
C VAL A 123 -7.02 -7.27 -5.36
N LEU A 124 -6.78 -7.20 -4.05
CA LEU A 124 -6.37 -8.36 -3.28
C LEU A 124 -7.46 -9.44 -3.26
N TRP A 125 -8.71 -9.03 -3.02
CA TRP A 125 -9.87 -9.91 -3.04
C TRP A 125 -10.05 -10.58 -4.41
N LEU A 126 -9.89 -9.83 -5.49
CA LEU A 126 -10.00 -10.34 -6.86
C LEU A 126 -8.92 -11.39 -7.17
N LYS A 127 -7.68 -11.14 -6.73
CA LYS A 127 -6.56 -12.06 -6.91
C LYS A 127 -6.81 -13.41 -6.21
N ASN A 128 -7.30 -13.37 -4.98
CA ASN A 128 -7.69 -14.58 -4.24
C ASN A 128 -8.77 -15.38 -4.96
N LYS A 129 -9.82 -14.71 -5.42
CA LYS A 129 -10.92 -15.35 -6.14
C LYS A 129 -10.43 -16.08 -7.40
N HIS A 130 -9.49 -15.49 -8.12
CA HIS A 130 -8.90 -16.12 -9.31
C HIS A 130 -7.98 -17.29 -8.97
N ASP A 131 -7.18 -17.19 -7.91
CA ASP A 131 -6.31 -18.28 -7.47
C ASP A 131 -7.12 -19.50 -6.98
N ASP A 132 -8.22 -19.29 -6.26
CA ASP A 132 -9.14 -20.35 -5.85
C ASP A 132 -9.76 -21.07 -7.04
N GLN A 133 -10.21 -20.31 -8.06
CA GLN A 133 -10.74 -20.89 -9.29
C GLN A 133 -9.69 -21.70 -10.05
N ARG A 134 -8.45 -21.20 -10.08
CA ARG A 134 -7.34 -21.89 -10.75
C ARG A 134 -6.94 -23.17 -10.03
N LEU A 135 -6.91 -23.17 -8.69
CA LEU A 135 -6.69 -24.37 -7.88
C LEU A 135 -7.80 -25.40 -8.10
N ASN A 136 -9.07 -24.98 -8.04
CA ASN A 136 -10.21 -25.87 -8.25
C ASN A 136 -10.21 -26.50 -9.65
N CYS A 137 -9.84 -25.74 -10.69
CA CYS A 137 -9.70 -26.27 -12.05
C CYS A 137 -8.54 -27.28 -12.18
N LYS A 138 -7.40 -27.02 -11.52
CA LYS A 138 -6.27 -27.95 -11.52
C LYS A 138 -6.58 -29.24 -10.75
N LEU A 139 -7.27 -29.13 -9.61
CA LEU A 139 -7.71 -30.29 -8.82
C LEU A 139 -8.71 -31.15 -9.60
N LYS A 140 -9.69 -30.54 -10.27
CA LYS A 140 -10.61 -31.29 -11.15
C LYS A 140 -9.88 -32.02 -12.27
N LYS A 141 -8.87 -31.41 -12.89
CA LYS A 141 -8.05 -32.07 -13.93
C LYS A 141 -7.22 -33.24 -13.39
N LEU A 142 -6.76 -33.17 -12.14
CA LEU A 142 -6.00 -34.23 -11.49
C LEU A 142 -6.89 -35.37 -10.96
N GLN A 143 -8.17 -35.10 -10.63
CA GLN A 143 -9.12 -36.12 -10.19
C GLN A 143 -9.81 -36.86 -11.34
N ASN A 144 -9.85 -36.27 -12.54
CA ASN A 144 -10.42 -36.88 -13.75
C ASN A 144 -9.40 -37.66 -14.60
N ASN A 145 -8.14 -37.72 -14.16
CA ASN A 145 -7.06 -38.55 -14.73
C ASN A 145 -6.70 -39.64 -13.71
#